data_AF-A0A932DBI8-F1
#
_entry.id   AF-A0A932DBI8-F1
#
_cell.length_a   1.000
_cell.length_b   1.000
_cell.length_c   1.000
_cell.angle_alpha   90.00
_cell.angle_beta   90.00
_cell.angle_gamma   90.00
#
_symmetry.space_group_name_H-M   'P 1'
#
loop_
_entity.id
_entity.type
_entity.pdbx_description
1 polymer ?
#
loop_
_entity_poly.entity_id
_entity_poly.type
_entity_poly.pdbx_seq_one_letter_code
_entity_poly.pdbx_strand_id
1 'polypeptide(L)'
;MHRRCCGLKAALHIGRALALVFFAVFFAASSLLGAVVFDTTSPYHHIQVVDQAGLRILSFDGSQETRMSLANPLTGHFEYTEFFHLPWLWSTNLQRVLMIGLGGGSTQRAYQHYYRDVLVETAELDPTVVQVAARYFGVTNSRTHTIHVEDGRVFLRRAGQHYDAIILDAYRSTRYGSFIPYHLTTKEFFQLAKDHLTTNGVVACNVIGSVRGFRADLLGAVHSTLKSVFPHVYLFPASESQNVVLIATRSPVRLNRPALLQIASRRVAQGHGRLPAFYMRAAAFVEGQPGTAAHAPILTDDRAPIDGLLSATANLKARGPTNTLAAPAPAVPRRRQP
;
A
#
# COMPACT_ATOMS: atom_id res chain seq x y z
N MET A 1 45.51 -52.77 31.54
CA MET A 1 44.86 -52.30 30.30
C MET A 1 43.44 -51.78 30.61
N HIS A 2 43.19 -50.50 30.94
CA HIS A 2 41.78 -49.97 30.97
C HIS A 2 41.64 -48.42 31.14
N ARG A 3 42.52 -47.59 30.57
CA ARG A 3 42.40 -46.10 30.71
C ARG A 3 42.54 -45.27 29.42
N ARG A 4 42.55 -45.88 28.23
CA ARG A 4 42.74 -45.13 26.95
C ARG A 4 41.49 -44.98 26.05
N CYS A 5 40.33 -45.55 26.41
CA CYS A 5 39.13 -45.49 25.56
C CYS A 5 38.14 -44.33 25.83
N CYS A 6 38.32 -43.53 26.90
CA CYS A 6 37.34 -42.48 27.24
C CYS A 6 37.52 -41.17 26.43
N GLY A 7 38.75 -40.79 26.08
CA GLY A 7 39.02 -39.51 25.40
C GLY A 7 38.55 -39.46 23.94
N LEU A 8 38.54 -40.58 23.24
CA LEU A 8 38.22 -40.62 21.81
C LEU A 8 36.70 -40.48 21.54
N LYS A 9 35.85 -40.98 22.45
CA LYS A 9 34.39 -40.81 22.35
C LYS A 9 33.96 -39.37 22.66
N ALA A 10 34.60 -38.72 23.64
CA ALA A 10 34.31 -37.33 23.99
C ALA A 10 34.67 -36.35 22.85
N ALA A 11 35.83 -36.54 22.21
CA ALA A 11 36.25 -35.71 21.07
C ALA A 11 35.30 -35.83 19.87
N LEU A 12 34.76 -37.03 19.61
CA LEU A 12 33.80 -37.27 18.52
C LEU A 12 32.43 -36.64 18.79
N HIS A 13 31.99 -36.62 20.06
CA HIS A 13 30.75 -35.94 20.46
C HIS A 13 30.86 -34.42 20.40
N ILE A 14 32.02 -33.85 20.79
CA ILE A 14 32.28 -32.41 20.69
C ILE A 14 32.38 -31.97 19.22
N GLY A 15 33.04 -32.75 18.36
CA GLY A 15 33.11 -32.48 16.91
C GLY A 15 31.73 -32.51 16.22
N ARG A 16 30.84 -33.44 16.60
CA ARG A 16 29.46 -33.48 16.10
C ARG A 16 28.62 -32.30 16.62
N ALA A 17 28.77 -31.92 17.88
CA ALA A 17 28.07 -30.77 18.45
C ALA A 17 28.53 -29.45 17.80
N LEU A 18 29.83 -29.26 17.59
CA LEU A 18 30.38 -28.10 16.89
C LEU A 18 29.95 -28.05 15.42
N ALA A 19 29.93 -29.19 14.73
CA ALA A 19 29.42 -29.26 13.35
C ALA A 19 27.93 -28.92 13.28
N LEU A 20 27.10 -29.39 14.21
CA LEU A 20 25.67 -29.05 14.30
C LEU A 20 25.44 -27.57 14.62
N VAL A 21 26.22 -26.99 15.53
CA VAL A 21 26.16 -25.55 15.84
C VAL A 21 26.62 -24.72 14.64
N PHE A 22 27.70 -25.11 13.97
CA PHE A 22 28.19 -24.41 12.79
C PHE A 22 27.20 -24.50 11.62
N PHE A 23 26.58 -25.67 11.41
CA PHE A 23 25.54 -25.85 10.40
C PHE A 23 24.28 -25.04 10.73
N ALA A 24 23.86 -24.99 12.00
CA ALA A 24 22.72 -24.18 12.45
C ALA A 24 22.99 -22.67 12.29
N VAL A 25 24.20 -22.20 12.63
CA VAL A 25 24.61 -20.80 12.46
C VAL A 25 24.73 -20.44 10.98
N PHE A 26 25.27 -21.32 10.14
CA PHE A 26 25.38 -21.09 8.70
C PHE A 26 24.01 -21.09 8.00
N PHE A 27 23.10 -21.98 8.40
CA PHE A 27 21.73 -22.02 7.88
C PHE A 27 20.91 -20.79 8.34
N ALA A 28 21.09 -20.36 9.60
CA ALA A 28 20.50 -19.12 10.10
C ALA A 28 21.05 -17.89 9.36
N ALA A 29 22.36 -17.81 9.13
CA ALA A 29 22.99 -16.73 8.36
C ALA A 29 22.54 -16.71 6.89
N SER A 30 22.36 -17.87 6.27
CA SER A 30 21.86 -18.00 4.89
C SER A 30 20.40 -17.55 4.77
N SER A 31 19.57 -17.75 5.81
CA SER A 31 18.19 -17.26 5.84
C SER A 31 18.06 -15.73 5.95
N LEU A 32 19.15 -15.05 6.37
CA LEU A 32 19.25 -13.59 6.44
C LEU A 32 19.66 -12.97 5.09
N LEU A 33 20.42 -13.70 4.27
CA LEU A 33 20.78 -13.33 2.90
C LEU A 33 19.63 -13.78 1.96
N GLY A 34 18.71 -12.87 1.65
CA GLY A 34 17.51 -13.19 0.88
C GLY A 34 17.77 -14.00 -0.40
N ALA A 35 16.98 -15.05 -0.62
CA ALA A 35 17.08 -15.91 -1.78
C ALA A 35 16.17 -15.41 -2.90
N VAL A 36 16.74 -15.05 -4.05
CA VAL A 36 15.96 -14.69 -5.25
C VAL A 36 15.32 -15.96 -5.80
N VAL A 37 13.99 -16.05 -5.74
CA VAL A 37 13.23 -17.23 -6.21
C VAL A 37 12.66 -17.02 -7.62
N PHE A 38 12.60 -15.76 -8.07
CA PHE A 38 12.20 -15.40 -9.43
C PHE A 38 12.74 -14.01 -9.77
N ASP A 39 13.13 -13.83 -11.03
CA ASP A 39 13.60 -12.56 -11.58
C ASP A 39 13.23 -12.51 -13.07
N THR A 40 12.54 -11.46 -13.50
CA THR A 40 12.19 -11.25 -14.91
C THR A 40 11.93 -9.78 -15.20
N THR A 41 11.81 -9.43 -16.48
CA THR A 41 11.40 -8.10 -16.92
C THR A 41 10.21 -8.23 -17.86
N SER A 42 9.13 -7.51 -17.54
CA SER A 42 7.97 -7.33 -18.41
C SER A 42 8.08 -6.00 -19.16
N PRO A 43 7.15 -5.67 -20.08
CA PRO A 43 7.06 -4.32 -20.66
C PRO A 43 6.81 -3.19 -19.65
N TYR A 44 6.47 -3.52 -18.40
CA TYR A 44 6.08 -2.55 -17.38
C TYR A 44 7.06 -2.47 -16.21
N HIS A 45 7.64 -3.59 -15.79
CA HIS A 45 8.44 -3.70 -14.57
C HIS A 45 9.62 -4.65 -14.72
N HIS A 46 10.72 -4.37 -14.03
CA HIS A 46 11.59 -5.43 -13.51
C HIS A 46 10.94 -6.06 -12.28
N ILE A 47 10.66 -7.36 -12.32
CA ILE A 47 9.90 -8.08 -11.31
C ILE A 47 10.80 -9.08 -10.62
N GLN A 48 10.89 -8.99 -9.30
CA GLN A 48 11.69 -9.89 -8.48
C GLN A 48 10.85 -10.48 -7.35
N VAL A 49 10.99 -11.79 -7.11
CA VAL A 49 10.46 -12.45 -5.93
C VAL A 49 11.63 -12.94 -5.09
N VAL A 50 11.66 -12.57 -3.82
CA VAL A 50 12.72 -12.90 -2.87
C VAL A 50 12.12 -13.52 -1.62
N ASP A 51 12.66 -14.65 -1.18
CA ASP A 51 12.36 -15.23 0.12
C ASP A 51 13.44 -14.78 1.13
N GLN A 52 13.06 -14.03 2.15
CA GLN A 52 13.97 -13.47 3.16
C GLN A 52 13.31 -13.44 4.53
N ALA A 53 14.00 -13.92 5.57
CA ALA A 53 13.53 -13.90 6.96
C ALA A 53 12.11 -14.47 7.14
N GLY A 54 11.77 -15.56 6.42
CA GLY A 54 10.44 -16.20 6.50
C GLY A 54 9.32 -15.48 5.74
N LEU A 55 9.64 -14.40 5.02
CA LEU A 55 8.72 -13.69 4.15
C LEU A 55 9.05 -13.96 2.69
N ARG A 56 8.02 -14.05 1.85
CA ARG A 56 8.10 -13.91 0.41
C ARG A 56 7.77 -12.48 0.03
N ILE A 57 8.65 -11.84 -0.72
CA ILE A 57 8.59 -10.43 -1.07
C ILE A 57 8.54 -10.30 -2.59
N LEU A 58 7.55 -9.58 -3.10
CA LEU A 58 7.48 -9.14 -4.49
C LEU A 58 8.02 -7.72 -4.57
N SER A 59 8.90 -7.46 -5.53
CA SER A 59 9.41 -6.14 -5.83
C SER A 59 9.24 -5.78 -7.29
N PHE A 60 8.91 -4.52 -7.57
CA PHE A 60 8.93 -3.92 -8.91
C PHE A 60 9.98 -2.82 -8.95
N ASP A 61 10.96 -2.95 -9.85
CA ASP A 61 12.01 -1.96 -10.07
C ASP A 61 12.77 -1.60 -8.77
N GLY A 62 12.96 -2.58 -7.89
CA GLY A 62 13.61 -2.45 -6.58
C GLY A 62 12.73 -1.92 -5.44
N SER A 63 11.49 -1.50 -5.73
CA SER A 63 10.49 -1.15 -4.70
C SER A 63 9.73 -2.39 -4.25
N GLN A 64 9.49 -2.56 -2.94
CA GLN A 64 8.72 -3.69 -2.42
C GLN A 64 7.22 -3.40 -2.52
N GLU A 65 6.51 -4.27 -3.22
CA GLU A 65 5.10 -4.09 -3.57
C GLU A 65 4.20 -5.07 -2.82
N THR A 66 4.72 -6.24 -2.45
CA THR A 66 3.97 -7.20 -1.63
C THR A 66 4.89 -7.97 -0.71
N ARG A 67 4.39 -8.28 0.49
CA ARG A 67 5.01 -9.20 1.44
C ARG A 67 3.98 -10.26 1.85
N MET A 68 4.45 -11.47 2.11
CA MET A 68 3.63 -12.60 2.54
C MET A 68 4.46 -13.49 3.46
N SER A 69 3.95 -13.85 4.63
CA SER A 69 4.60 -14.88 5.44
C SER A 69 4.54 -16.24 4.74
N LEU A 70 5.67 -16.93 4.67
CA LEU A 70 5.76 -18.30 4.16
C LEU A 70 5.08 -19.31 5.10
N ALA A 71 4.98 -18.99 6.40
CA ALA A 71 4.35 -19.85 7.39
C ALA A 71 2.83 -19.69 7.43
N ASN A 72 2.33 -18.46 7.29
CA ASN A 72 0.90 -18.18 7.19
C ASN A 72 0.68 -17.11 6.11
N PRO A 73 0.18 -17.50 4.92
CA PRO A 73 -0.04 -16.56 3.83
C PRO A 73 -0.92 -15.35 4.22
N LEU A 74 -1.84 -15.47 5.19
CA LEU A 74 -2.70 -14.36 5.63
C LEU A 74 -1.99 -13.30 6.48
N THR A 75 -0.70 -13.44 6.78
CA THR A 75 0.07 -12.49 7.58
C THR A 75 1.34 -12.04 6.86
N GLY A 76 2.03 -11.05 7.43
CA GLY A 76 3.28 -10.50 6.88
C GLY A 76 3.08 -9.56 5.70
N HIS A 77 1.83 -9.30 5.29
CA HIS A 77 1.47 -8.25 4.33
C HIS A 77 1.72 -6.85 4.89
N PHE A 78 1.78 -5.86 4.00
CA PHE A 78 1.81 -4.46 4.41
C PHE A 78 0.50 -4.08 5.09
N GLU A 79 0.61 -3.48 6.28
CA GLU A 79 -0.52 -3.05 7.11
C GLU A 79 -1.60 -2.28 6.34
N TYR A 80 -1.21 -1.42 5.40
CA TYR A 80 -2.15 -0.55 4.69
C TYR A 80 -3.23 -1.34 3.91
N THR A 81 -2.90 -2.55 3.46
CA THR A 81 -3.83 -3.41 2.69
C THR A 81 -5.06 -3.80 3.51
N GLU A 82 -4.96 -3.73 4.85
CA GLU A 82 -6.06 -3.99 5.77
C GLU A 82 -7.12 -2.87 5.76
N PHE A 83 -6.76 -1.64 5.42
CA PHE A 83 -7.73 -0.55 5.28
C PHE A 83 -8.68 -0.77 4.11
N PHE A 84 -8.32 -1.61 3.13
CA PHE A 84 -9.20 -1.98 2.03
C PHE A 84 -10.36 -2.89 2.44
N HIS A 85 -10.43 -3.30 3.72
CA HIS A 85 -11.59 -3.94 4.31
C HIS A 85 -12.61 -2.93 4.88
N LEU A 86 -12.23 -1.66 5.06
CA LEU A 86 -13.11 -0.63 5.62
C LEU A 86 -14.33 -0.22 4.76
N PRO A 87 -14.51 -0.60 3.48
CA PRO A 87 -15.80 -0.42 2.80
C PRO A 87 -17.00 -1.01 3.55
N TRP A 88 -16.80 -2.02 4.40
CA TRP A 88 -17.82 -2.54 5.33
C TRP A 88 -18.39 -1.50 6.32
N LEU A 89 -17.72 -0.36 6.52
CA LEU A 89 -18.28 0.75 7.32
C LEU A 89 -19.46 1.43 6.63
N TRP A 90 -19.53 1.41 5.28
CA TRP A 90 -20.61 2.05 4.52
C TRP A 90 -21.55 1.04 3.88
N SER A 91 -21.03 -0.07 3.35
CA SER A 91 -21.86 -1.11 2.76
C SER A 91 -22.32 -2.12 3.82
N THR A 92 -23.65 -2.24 3.99
CA THR A 92 -24.27 -3.26 4.87
C THR A 92 -24.29 -4.65 4.27
N ASN A 93 -24.12 -4.75 2.96
CA ASN A 93 -24.16 -5.98 2.18
C ASN A 93 -23.19 -5.80 1.02
N LEU A 94 -21.90 -5.91 1.31
CA LEU A 94 -20.86 -5.78 0.31
C LEU A 94 -20.85 -7.08 -0.52
N GLN A 95 -21.14 -6.98 -1.81
CA GLN A 95 -21.31 -8.11 -2.73
C GLN A 95 -20.32 -8.08 -3.88
N ARG A 96 -20.00 -6.89 -4.40
CA ARG A 96 -19.10 -6.74 -5.56
C ARG A 96 -18.00 -5.74 -5.28
N VAL A 97 -16.77 -6.15 -5.48
CA VAL A 97 -15.58 -5.31 -5.31
C VAL A 97 -14.73 -5.35 -6.55
N LEU A 98 -14.37 -4.17 -7.06
CA LEU A 98 -13.33 -4.02 -8.07
C LEU A 98 -12.02 -3.64 -7.38
N MET A 99 -10.94 -4.33 -7.71
CA MET A 99 -9.58 -3.99 -7.31
C MET A 99 -8.77 -3.63 -8.57
N ILE A 100 -8.25 -2.41 -8.64
CA ILE A 100 -7.38 -1.95 -9.71
C ILE A 100 -5.95 -2.04 -9.20
N GLY A 101 -5.18 -2.96 -9.80
CA GLY A 101 -3.89 -3.42 -9.32
C GLY A 101 -3.97 -4.79 -8.60
N LEU A 102 -2.96 -5.62 -8.81
CA LEU A 102 -2.84 -6.95 -8.19
C LEU A 102 -1.63 -7.09 -7.28
N GLY A 103 -0.44 -6.70 -7.73
CA GLY A 103 0.81 -7.01 -7.02
C GLY A 103 0.94 -8.52 -6.77
N GLY A 104 1.26 -8.91 -5.53
CA GLY A 104 1.23 -10.31 -5.08
C GLY A 104 -0.14 -10.75 -4.54
N GLY A 105 -1.15 -9.88 -4.57
CA GLY A 105 -2.54 -10.23 -4.28
C GLY A 105 -2.92 -10.37 -2.80
N SER A 106 -2.26 -9.62 -1.91
CA SER A 106 -2.56 -9.68 -0.46
C SER A 106 -4.02 -9.38 -0.12
N THR A 107 -4.57 -8.31 -0.68
CA THR A 107 -5.97 -7.91 -0.44
C THR A 107 -6.94 -8.91 -1.06
N GLN A 108 -6.70 -9.34 -2.30
CA GLN A 108 -7.51 -10.33 -3.02
C GLN A 108 -7.63 -11.62 -2.21
N ARG A 109 -6.50 -12.14 -1.73
CA ARG A 109 -6.44 -13.34 -0.90
C ARG A 109 -7.15 -13.16 0.44
N ALA A 110 -6.99 -12.00 1.09
CA ALA A 110 -7.72 -11.71 2.33
C ALA A 110 -9.24 -11.69 2.07
N TYR A 111 -9.69 -11.11 0.95
CA TYR A 111 -11.10 -11.15 0.54
C TYR A 111 -11.59 -12.58 0.26
N GLN A 112 -10.84 -13.38 -0.49
CA GLN A 112 -11.17 -14.78 -0.75
C GLN A 112 -11.27 -15.61 0.54
N HIS A 113 -10.44 -15.31 1.54
CA HIS A 113 -10.46 -15.99 2.83
C HIS A 113 -11.63 -15.56 3.72
N TYR A 114 -11.75 -14.26 3.97
CA TYR A 114 -12.71 -13.72 4.93
C TYR A 114 -14.13 -13.59 4.35
N TYR A 115 -14.28 -13.34 3.05
CA TYR A 115 -15.56 -13.00 2.41
C TYR A 115 -15.86 -13.88 1.20
N ARG A 116 -16.13 -15.17 1.46
CA ARG A 116 -16.32 -16.21 0.42
C ARG A 116 -17.51 -16.02 -0.52
N ASP A 117 -18.38 -15.06 -0.24
CA ASP A 117 -19.57 -14.74 -1.03
C ASP A 117 -19.46 -13.38 -1.75
N VAL A 118 -18.34 -12.67 -1.57
CA VAL A 118 -18.06 -11.41 -2.26
C VAL A 118 -17.40 -11.71 -3.59
N LEU A 119 -17.99 -11.20 -4.67
CA LEU A 119 -17.41 -11.25 -6.01
C LEU A 119 -16.34 -10.17 -6.13
N VAL A 120 -15.10 -10.60 -6.29
CA VAL A 120 -13.95 -9.74 -6.54
C VAL A 120 -13.60 -9.77 -8.02
N GLU A 121 -13.48 -8.60 -8.63
CA GLU A 121 -12.86 -8.45 -9.94
C GLU A 121 -11.54 -7.70 -9.76
N THR A 122 -10.48 -8.14 -10.41
CA THR A 122 -9.18 -7.47 -10.39
C THR A 122 -8.79 -7.08 -11.80
N ALA A 123 -8.47 -5.81 -12.03
CA ALA A 123 -7.87 -5.35 -13.28
C ALA A 123 -6.37 -5.14 -13.04
N GLU A 124 -5.55 -5.97 -13.67
CA GLU A 124 -4.09 -5.91 -13.63
C GLU A 124 -3.56 -5.66 -15.04
N LEU A 125 -2.70 -4.67 -15.21
CA LEU A 125 -2.21 -4.27 -16.52
C LEU A 125 -1.17 -5.28 -17.06
N ASP A 126 -0.34 -5.82 -16.17
CA ASP A 126 0.79 -6.66 -16.55
C ASP A 126 0.44 -8.17 -16.45
N PRO A 127 0.34 -8.90 -17.57
CA PRO A 127 0.09 -10.34 -17.55
C PRO A 127 1.17 -11.14 -16.81
N THR A 128 2.39 -10.61 -16.72
CA THR A 128 3.50 -11.23 -15.98
C THR A 128 3.25 -11.17 -14.48
N VAL A 129 2.72 -10.05 -13.98
CA VAL A 129 2.33 -9.90 -12.57
C VAL A 129 1.23 -10.90 -12.21
N VAL A 130 0.25 -11.12 -13.08
CA VAL A 130 -0.79 -12.15 -12.86
C VAL A 130 -0.18 -13.55 -12.74
N GLN A 131 0.77 -13.90 -13.61
CA GLN A 131 1.47 -15.19 -13.54
C GLN A 131 2.29 -15.33 -12.25
N VAL A 132 2.95 -14.26 -11.81
CA VAL A 132 3.74 -14.24 -10.58
C VAL A 132 2.85 -14.37 -9.34
N ALA A 133 1.74 -13.63 -9.27
CA ALA A 133 0.76 -13.73 -8.19
C ALA A 133 0.20 -15.16 -8.07
N ALA A 134 -0.12 -15.79 -9.20
CA ALA A 134 -0.57 -17.18 -9.24
C ALA A 134 0.51 -18.15 -8.74
N ARG A 135 1.71 -18.10 -9.32
CA ARG A 135 2.78 -19.07 -9.09
C ARG A 135 3.42 -18.96 -7.70
N TYR A 136 3.61 -17.73 -7.21
CA TYR A 136 4.43 -17.48 -6.03
C TYR A 136 3.62 -17.05 -4.80
N PHE A 137 2.42 -16.50 -5.00
CA PHE A 137 1.55 -16.00 -3.92
C PHE A 137 0.21 -16.74 -3.81
N GLY A 138 -0.07 -17.66 -4.73
CA GLY A 138 -1.27 -18.52 -4.71
C GLY A 138 -2.57 -17.81 -5.09
N VAL A 139 -2.50 -16.64 -5.74
CA VAL A 139 -3.68 -15.85 -6.10
C VAL A 139 -4.06 -16.16 -7.55
N THR A 140 -5.17 -16.86 -7.72
CA THR A 140 -5.68 -17.32 -9.01
C THR A 140 -7.18 -17.03 -9.14
N ASN A 141 -7.70 -17.14 -10.36
CA ASN A 141 -9.14 -17.11 -10.60
C ASN A 141 -9.86 -18.18 -9.76
N SER A 142 -11.02 -17.82 -9.21
CA SER A 142 -11.88 -18.71 -8.45
C SER A 142 -13.35 -18.37 -8.71
N ARG A 143 -14.28 -19.12 -8.08
CA ARG A 143 -15.73 -18.86 -8.21
C ARG A 143 -16.10 -17.41 -7.86
N THR A 144 -15.37 -16.79 -6.93
CA THR A 144 -15.67 -15.44 -6.43
C THR A 144 -14.55 -14.45 -6.69
N HIS A 145 -13.58 -14.78 -7.54
CA HIS A 145 -12.51 -13.87 -7.93
C HIS A 145 -12.14 -14.05 -9.41
N THR A 146 -12.21 -12.97 -10.17
CA THR A 146 -11.79 -12.94 -11.58
C THR A 146 -10.71 -11.88 -11.77
N ILE A 147 -9.62 -12.26 -12.41
CA ILE A 147 -8.49 -11.40 -12.76
C ILE A 147 -8.53 -11.15 -14.27
N HIS A 148 -8.59 -9.88 -14.64
CA HIS A 148 -8.61 -9.37 -16.00
C HIS A 148 -7.26 -8.71 -16.30
N VAL A 149 -6.62 -9.13 -17.39
CA VAL A 149 -5.39 -8.49 -17.88
C VAL A 149 -5.77 -7.26 -18.70
N GLU A 150 -5.96 -6.12 -18.03
CA GLU A 150 -6.43 -4.89 -18.64
C GLU A 150 -6.07 -3.66 -17.80
N ASP A 151 -5.94 -2.50 -18.43
CA ASP A 151 -5.86 -1.23 -17.72
C ASP A 151 -7.14 -0.99 -16.90
N GLY A 152 -6.99 -0.62 -15.62
CA GLY A 152 -8.12 -0.46 -14.71
C GLY A 152 -9.15 0.59 -15.13
N ARG A 153 -8.73 1.67 -15.80
CA ARG A 153 -9.67 2.67 -16.32
C ARG A 153 -10.37 2.19 -17.59
N VAL A 154 -9.68 1.44 -18.45
CA VAL A 154 -10.31 0.81 -19.62
C VAL A 154 -11.34 -0.23 -19.17
N PHE A 155 -10.97 -1.11 -18.24
CA PHE A 155 -11.86 -2.10 -17.66
C PHE A 155 -13.12 -1.44 -17.09
N LEU A 156 -12.95 -0.42 -16.24
CA LEU A 156 -14.06 0.25 -15.59
C LEU A 156 -15.00 0.96 -16.57
N ARG A 157 -14.49 1.51 -17.68
CA ARG A 157 -15.34 2.09 -18.74
C ARG A 157 -16.21 1.07 -19.47
N ARG A 158 -15.80 -0.20 -19.48
CA ARG A 158 -16.49 -1.30 -20.16
C ARG A 158 -17.36 -2.13 -19.21
N ALA A 159 -17.18 -1.97 -17.90
CA ALA A 159 -17.97 -2.66 -16.90
C ALA A 159 -19.45 -2.27 -17.03
N GLY A 160 -20.34 -3.27 -17.09
CA GLY A 160 -21.79 -3.06 -17.10
C GLY A 160 -22.42 -3.11 -15.70
N GLN A 161 -21.63 -3.43 -14.69
CA GLN A 161 -22.05 -3.66 -13.31
C GLN A 161 -21.65 -2.50 -12.40
N HIS A 162 -22.37 -2.39 -11.27
CA HIS A 162 -22.00 -1.52 -10.17
C HIS A 162 -21.24 -2.28 -9.07
N TYR A 163 -20.42 -1.54 -8.32
CA TYR A 163 -19.57 -2.05 -7.25
C TYR A 163 -19.91 -1.41 -5.90
N ASP A 164 -19.80 -2.17 -4.82
CA ASP A 164 -19.89 -1.65 -3.46
C ASP A 164 -18.57 -1.02 -3.01
N ALA A 165 -17.45 -1.48 -3.59
CA ALA A 165 -16.16 -0.87 -3.41
C ALA A 165 -15.34 -0.93 -4.70
N ILE A 166 -14.68 0.18 -5.02
CA ILE A 166 -13.60 0.24 -6.01
C ILE A 166 -12.32 0.56 -5.25
N ILE A 167 -11.39 -0.37 -5.21
CA ILE A 167 -10.10 -0.24 -4.53
C ILE A 167 -9.05 0.07 -5.59
N LEU A 168 -8.33 1.17 -5.41
CA LEU A 168 -7.21 1.60 -6.25
C LEU A 168 -5.90 1.40 -5.50
N ASP A 169 -5.12 0.42 -5.96
CA ASP A 169 -3.80 0.07 -5.45
C ASP A 169 -2.85 -0.26 -6.61
N ALA A 170 -2.71 0.71 -7.52
CA ALA A 170 -1.91 0.58 -8.72
C ALA A 170 -0.77 1.60 -8.71
N TYR A 171 0.45 1.10 -8.88
CA TYR A 171 1.66 1.91 -8.91
C TYR A 171 2.53 1.56 -10.10
N ARG A 172 3.24 2.56 -10.59
CA ARG A 172 4.40 2.40 -11.47
C ARG A 172 5.63 2.92 -10.76
N SER A 173 6.70 2.15 -10.83
CA SER A 173 7.99 2.52 -10.29
C SER A 173 8.89 3.02 -11.42
N THR A 174 9.58 4.13 -11.17
CA THR A 174 10.59 4.68 -12.08
C THR A 174 11.80 5.13 -11.27
N ARG A 175 12.87 5.59 -11.95
CA ARG A 175 14.03 6.20 -11.28
C ARG A 175 13.69 7.39 -10.38
N TYR A 176 12.52 8.00 -10.53
CA TYR A 176 12.07 9.15 -9.74
C TYR A 176 11.15 8.76 -8.57
N GLY A 177 10.92 7.47 -8.36
CA GLY A 177 10.06 6.91 -7.33
C GLY A 177 8.80 6.25 -7.87
N SER A 178 7.98 5.74 -6.96
CA SER A 178 6.72 5.04 -7.26
C SER A 178 5.54 6.00 -7.25
N PHE A 179 4.70 5.97 -8.28
CA PHE A 179 3.54 6.83 -8.42
C PHE A 179 2.33 6.09 -8.99
N ILE A 180 1.14 6.61 -8.67
CA ILE A 180 -0.11 6.14 -9.26
C ILE A 180 -0.16 6.67 -10.70
N PRO A 181 -0.43 5.84 -11.72
CA PRO A 181 -0.63 6.32 -13.09
C PRO A 181 -1.60 7.48 -13.14
N TYR A 182 -1.22 8.59 -13.80
CA TYR A 182 -1.93 9.87 -13.68
C TYR A 182 -3.43 9.72 -14.01
N HIS A 183 -3.76 8.94 -15.04
CA HIS A 183 -5.11 8.72 -15.54
C HIS A 183 -6.03 7.96 -14.56
N LEU A 184 -5.49 7.44 -13.46
CA LEU A 184 -6.23 6.82 -12.34
C LEU A 184 -6.41 7.75 -11.13
N THR A 185 -5.96 9.01 -11.23
CA THR A 185 -6.07 10.00 -10.14
C THR A 185 -6.76 11.30 -10.55
N THR A 186 -7.34 11.33 -11.75
CA THR A 186 -8.01 12.51 -12.28
C THR A 186 -9.46 12.60 -11.80
N LYS A 187 -10.02 13.81 -11.87
CA LYS A 187 -11.43 14.07 -11.61
C LYS A 187 -12.32 13.22 -12.51
N GLU A 188 -11.96 13.06 -13.78
CA GLU A 188 -12.70 12.28 -14.77
C GLU A 188 -12.70 10.80 -14.41
N PHE A 189 -11.56 10.26 -13.96
CA PHE A 189 -11.50 8.88 -13.47
C PHE A 189 -12.32 8.69 -12.19
N PHE A 190 -12.24 9.61 -11.23
CA PHE A 190 -13.03 9.50 -10.02
C PHE A 190 -14.54 9.68 -10.27
N GLN A 191 -14.92 10.48 -11.27
CA GLN A 191 -16.31 10.58 -11.72
C GLN A 191 -16.77 9.26 -12.35
N LEU A 192 -15.96 8.68 -13.25
CA LEU A 192 -16.21 7.34 -13.80
C LEU A 192 -16.39 6.30 -12.70
N ALA A 193 -15.52 6.30 -11.68
CA ALA A 193 -15.62 5.40 -10.54
C ALA A 193 -16.90 5.65 -9.74
N LYS A 194 -17.26 6.90 -9.46
CA LYS A 194 -18.50 7.26 -8.78
C LYS A 194 -19.74 6.73 -9.51
N ASP A 195 -19.75 6.82 -10.84
CA ASP A 195 -20.87 6.38 -11.67
C ASP A 195 -21.03 4.85 -11.66
N HIS A 196 -19.95 4.10 -11.44
CA HIS A 196 -19.95 2.64 -11.30
C HIS A 196 -20.10 2.14 -9.86
N LEU A 197 -20.32 3.04 -8.88
CA LEU A 197 -20.59 2.62 -7.50
C LEU A 197 -22.09 2.36 -7.28
N THR A 198 -22.42 1.50 -6.32
CA THR A 198 -23.76 1.41 -5.74
C THR A 198 -24.05 2.66 -4.87
N THR A 199 -25.28 2.85 -4.41
CA THR A 199 -25.69 4.04 -3.64
C THR A 199 -24.83 4.28 -2.39
N ASN A 200 -24.41 3.21 -1.71
CA ASN A 200 -23.55 3.26 -0.51
C ASN A 200 -22.09 2.90 -0.83
N GLY A 201 -21.74 2.83 -2.12
CA GLY A 201 -20.43 2.42 -2.56
C GLY A 201 -19.34 3.43 -2.24
N VAL A 202 -18.11 2.94 -2.18
CA VAL A 202 -16.93 3.76 -1.86
C VAL A 202 -15.77 3.51 -2.84
N VAL A 203 -14.95 4.53 -3.03
CA VAL A 203 -13.61 4.39 -3.61
C VAL A 203 -12.61 4.37 -2.46
N ALA A 204 -11.72 3.39 -2.41
CA ALA A 204 -10.58 3.36 -1.51
C ALA A 204 -9.29 3.48 -2.33
N CYS A 205 -8.46 4.48 -2.06
CA CYS A 205 -7.23 4.76 -2.80
C CYS A 205 -6.03 4.74 -1.85
N ASN A 206 -5.04 3.90 -2.14
CA ASN A 206 -3.76 3.95 -1.44
C ASN A 206 -2.88 5.05 -2.04
N VAL A 207 -2.37 5.95 -1.19
CA VAL A 207 -1.40 6.98 -1.56
C VAL A 207 -0.12 6.81 -0.73
N ILE A 208 1.01 6.55 -1.39
CA ILE A 208 2.32 6.55 -0.75
C ILE A 208 2.67 7.98 -0.33
N GLY A 209 2.71 8.23 0.97
CA GLY A 209 2.94 9.53 1.57
C GLY A 209 2.57 9.56 3.05
N SER A 210 2.45 10.77 3.59
CA SER A 210 2.05 11.02 4.96
C SER A 210 1.12 12.24 5.03
N VAL A 211 0.26 12.30 6.05
CA VAL A 211 -0.69 13.42 6.24
C VAL A 211 0.04 14.77 6.33
N ARG A 212 1.28 14.75 6.82
CA ARG A 212 2.21 15.89 6.86
C ARG A 212 3.59 15.43 6.40
N GLY A 213 4.33 16.32 5.74
CA GLY A 213 5.70 16.05 5.31
C GLY A 213 5.79 15.25 4.01
N PHE A 214 6.25 13.99 4.09
CA PHE A 214 6.58 13.19 2.92
C PHE A 214 5.39 13.05 1.96
N ARG A 215 5.56 13.56 0.73
CA ARG A 215 4.54 13.57 -0.34
C ARG A 215 3.18 14.13 0.09
N ALA A 216 3.16 15.04 1.06
CA ALA A 216 1.91 15.64 1.53
C ALA A 216 1.19 16.44 0.42
N ASP A 217 1.92 17.03 -0.53
CA ASP A 217 1.32 17.75 -1.66
C ASP A 217 0.57 16.80 -2.61
N LEU A 218 1.14 15.61 -2.89
CA LEU A 218 0.47 14.58 -3.66
C LEU A 218 -0.80 14.09 -2.94
N LEU A 219 -0.69 13.81 -1.64
CA LEU A 219 -1.83 13.41 -0.83
C LEU A 219 -2.92 14.50 -0.85
N GLY A 220 -2.54 15.77 -0.75
CA GLY A 220 -3.43 16.91 -0.86
C GLY A 220 -4.14 17.00 -2.22
N ALA A 221 -3.41 16.75 -3.32
CA ALA A 221 -3.97 16.78 -4.68
C ALA A 221 -4.95 15.64 -4.91
N VAL A 222 -4.61 14.41 -4.53
CA VAL A 222 -5.51 13.24 -4.63
C VAL A 222 -6.75 13.45 -3.76
N HIS A 223 -6.57 13.90 -2.51
CA HIS A 223 -7.68 14.23 -1.61
C HIS A 223 -8.61 15.29 -2.22
N SER A 224 -8.06 16.40 -2.72
CA SER A 224 -8.85 17.50 -3.27
C SER A 224 -9.61 17.08 -4.53
N THR A 225 -8.98 16.25 -5.37
CA THR A 225 -9.62 15.70 -6.57
C THR A 225 -10.77 14.75 -6.20
N LEU A 226 -10.57 13.83 -5.26
CA LEU A 226 -11.66 12.99 -4.72
C LEU A 226 -12.79 13.86 -4.13
N LYS A 227 -12.44 14.87 -3.33
CA LYS A 227 -13.40 15.76 -2.68
C LYS A 227 -14.20 16.61 -3.68
N SER A 228 -13.67 16.87 -4.87
CA SER A 228 -14.39 17.55 -5.95
C SER A 228 -15.49 16.71 -6.59
N VAL A 229 -15.47 15.38 -6.37
CA VAL A 229 -16.41 14.41 -6.94
C VAL A 229 -17.33 13.80 -5.87
N PHE A 230 -16.79 13.51 -4.68
CA PHE A 230 -17.48 12.83 -3.60
C PHE A 230 -17.85 13.76 -2.44
N PRO A 231 -19.02 13.57 -1.80
CA PRO A 231 -19.45 14.39 -0.68
C PRO A 231 -18.48 14.32 0.51
N HIS A 232 -17.91 13.15 0.82
CA HIS A 232 -16.98 12.96 1.96
C HIS A 232 -15.78 12.10 1.58
N VAL A 233 -14.61 12.46 2.12
CA VAL A 233 -13.35 11.74 1.99
C VAL A 233 -12.76 11.56 3.39
N TYR A 234 -12.32 10.34 3.70
CA TYR A 234 -11.79 9.92 5.01
C TYR A 234 -10.33 9.51 4.84
N LEU A 235 -9.50 9.78 5.85
CA LEU A 235 -8.08 9.46 5.82
C LEU A 235 -7.74 8.40 6.86
N PHE A 236 -7.04 7.36 6.42
CA PHE A 236 -6.54 6.27 7.25
C PHE A 236 -5.02 6.11 7.01
N PRO A 237 -4.17 6.85 7.74
CA PRO A 237 -2.73 6.65 7.66
C PRO A 237 -2.32 5.31 8.28
N ALA A 238 -1.50 4.55 7.57
CA ALA A 238 -0.83 3.38 8.10
C ALA A 238 0.25 3.80 9.11
N SER A 239 0.49 2.95 10.09
CA SER A 239 1.48 3.12 11.14
C SER A 239 2.83 2.48 10.81
N GLU A 240 2.82 1.39 10.04
CA GLU A 240 3.99 0.56 9.72
C GLU A 240 4.59 0.88 8.35
N SER A 241 3.93 1.73 7.57
CA SER A 241 4.32 2.09 6.21
C SER A 241 3.98 3.53 5.86
N GLN A 242 4.63 4.10 4.85
CA GLN A 242 4.35 5.45 4.36
C GLN A 242 3.16 5.44 3.40
N ASN A 243 2.01 4.99 3.89
CA ASN A 243 0.78 4.85 3.11
C ASN A 243 -0.37 5.55 3.83
N VAL A 244 -1.17 6.28 3.08
CA VAL A 244 -2.45 6.81 3.55
C VAL A 244 -3.53 6.28 2.63
N VAL A 245 -4.49 5.54 3.19
CA VAL A 245 -5.66 5.10 2.44
C VAL A 245 -6.73 6.17 2.56
N LEU A 246 -7.12 6.76 1.43
CA LEU A 246 -8.25 7.67 1.36
C LEU A 246 -9.50 6.87 0.99
N ILE A 247 -10.59 7.05 1.72
CA ILE A 247 -11.89 6.46 1.38
C ILE A 247 -12.87 7.57 1.03
N ALA A 248 -13.32 7.62 -0.20
CA ALA A 248 -14.33 8.54 -0.68
C ALA A 248 -15.68 7.82 -0.85
N THR A 249 -16.75 8.40 -0.32
CA THR A 249 -18.05 7.72 -0.22
C THR A 249 -19.14 8.51 -0.94
N ARG A 250 -20.11 7.80 -1.53
CA ARG A 250 -21.34 8.38 -2.08
C ARG A 250 -22.36 8.80 -1.01
N SER A 251 -22.20 8.34 0.23
CA SER A 251 -23.11 8.66 1.33
C SER A 251 -23.22 10.18 1.53
N PRO A 252 -24.43 10.75 1.57
CA PRO A 252 -24.61 12.16 1.91
C PRO A 252 -24.29 12.43 3.38
N VAL A 253 -24.41 11.40 4.24
CA VAL A 253 -24.16 11.49 5.68
C VAL A 253 -22.66 11.33 5.96
N ARG A 254 -22.08 12.32 6.64
CA ARG A 254 -20.72 12.24 7.19
C ARG A 254 -20.74 11.48 8.50
N LEU A 255 -19.89 10.47 8.60
CA LEU A 255 -19.62 9.77 9.86
C LEU A 255 -18.47 10.50 10.58
N ASN A 256 -18.66 10.80 11.86
CA ASN A 256 -17.56 11.21 12.73
C ASN A 256 -16.90 9.96 13.35
N ARG A 257 -15.81 10.16 14.11
CA ARG A 257 -15.11 9.02 14.75
C ARG A 257 -16.04 8.14 15.61
N PRO A 258 -16.86 8.66 16.54
CA PRO A 258 -17.77 7.82 17.32
C PRO A 258 -18.70 6.97 16.45
N ALA A 259 -19.28 7.54 15.40
CA ALA A 259 -20.17 6.82 14.48
C ALA A 259 -19.43 5.71 13.72
N LEU A 260 -18.22 6.00 13.21
CA LEU A 260 -17.38 5.00 12.53
C LEU A 260 -17.06 3.83 13.46
N LEU A 261 -16.65 4.10 14.70
CA LEU A 261 -16.33 3.07 15.68
C LEU A 261 -17.56 2.24 16.08
N GLN A 262 -18.71 2.89 16.28
CA GLN A 262 -19.96 2.18 16.57
C GLN A 262 -20.38 1.26 15.41
N ILE A 263 -20.24 1.72 14.16
CA ILE A 263 -20.47 0.87 13.00
C ILE A 263 -19.45 -0.27 12.97
N ALA A 264 -18.16 0.02 13.19
CA ALA A 264 -17.11 -1.00 13.18
C ALA A 264 -17.39 -2.11 14.19
N SER A 265 -17.72 -1.77 15.44
CA SER A 265 -18.11 -2.74 16.47
C SER A 265 -19.32 -3.58 16.04
N ARG A 266 -20.34 -2.96 15.44
CA ARG A 266 -21.52 -3.70 14.93
C ARG A 266 -21.13 -4.66 13.81
N ARG A 267 -20.24 -4.28 12.90
CA ARG A 267 -19.77 -5.17 11.81
C ARG A 267 -18.99 -6.36 12.34
N VAL A 268 -18.13 -6.15 13.33
CA VAL A 268 -17.41 -7.26 13.99
C VAL A 268 -18.42 -8.21 14.64
N ALA A 269 -19.38 -7.69 15.40
CA ALA A 269 -20.42 -8.50 16.06
C ALA A 269 -21.32 -9.27 15.09
N GLN A 270 -21.59 -8.70 13.90
CA GLN A 270 -22.37 -9.34 12.83
C GLN A 270 -21.56 -10.34 11.99
N GLY A 271 -20.26 -10.50 12.25
CA GLY A 271 -19.40 -11.35 11.42
C GLY A 271 -19.15 -10.81 10.02
N HIS A 272 -19.31 -9.50 9.79
CA HIS A 272 -18.93 -8.81 8.55
C HIS A 272 -17.52 -8.18 8.65
N GLY A 273 -17.11 -7.75 9.84
CA GLY A 273 -15.76 -7.26 10.14
C GLY A 273 -14.78 -8.39 10.44
N ARG A 274 -14.66 -9.37 9.54
CA ARG A 274 -13.92 -10.63 9.77
C ARG A 274 -12.41 -10.50 9.81
N LEU A 275 -11.86 -9.43 9.23
CA LEU A 275 -10.44 -9.13 9.35
C LEU A 275 -10.11 -8.88 10.84
N PRO A 276 -9.11 -9.55 11.44
CA PRO A 276 -8.82 -9.44 12.87
C PRO A 276 -8.62 -8.00 13.36
N ALA A 277 -7.92 -7.16 12.60
CA ALA A 277 -7.63 -5.78 12.95
C ALA A 277 -8.73 -4.78 12.52
N PHE A 278 -9.88 -5.23 12.02
CA PHE A 278 -10.88 -4.36 11.39
C PHE A 278 -11.28 -3.15 12.26
N TYR A 279 -11.58 -3.38 13.54
CA TYR A 279 -11.93 -2.31 14.47
C TYR A 279 -10.76 -1.32 14.68
N MET A 280 -9.54 -1.83 14.82
CA MET A 280 -8.34 -1.00 15.00
C MET A 280 -8.06 -0.14 13.75
N ARG A 281 -8.27 -0.70 12.55
CA ARG A 281 -8.15 0.05 11.30
C ARG A 281 -9.21 1.14 11.17
N ALA A 282 -10.45 0.90 11.61
CA ALA A 282 -11.46 1.94 11.69
C ALA A 282 -11.06 3.04 12.69
N ALA A 283 -10.40 2.68 13.79
CA ALA A 283 -9.92 3.63 14.80
C ALA A 283 -8.75 4.50 14.33
N ALA A 284 -7.99 4.07 13.32
CA ALA A 284 -6.90 4.85 12.72
C ALA A 284 -7.38 6.05 11.90
N PHE A 285 -8.70 6.25 11.74
CA PHE A 285 -9.26 7.44 11.09
C PHE A 285 -8.62 8.72 11.62
N VAL A 286 -8.26 9.64 10.73
CA VAL A 286 -7.83 11.01 11.09
C VAL A 286 -8.88 12.00 10.64
N GLU A 287 -9.34 12.83 11.57
CA GLU A 287 -10.31 13.88 11.28
C GLU A 287 -9.67 15.06 10.55
N GLY A 288 -10.45 15.66 9.64
CA GLY A 288 -10.03 16.81 8.84
C GLY A 288 -9.56 16.41 7.45
N GLN A 289 -8.71 17.24 6.87
CA GLN A 289 -8.14 17.09 5.53
C GLN A 289 -6.62 17.28 5.60
N PRO A 290 -5.84 16.82 4.61
CA PRO A 290 -4.42 17.15 4.52
C PRO A 290 -4.23 18.68 4.56
N GLY A 291 -3.21 19.17 5.27
CA GLY A 291 -2.96 20.61 5.37
C GLY A 291 -2.71 21.27 4.01
N THR A 292 -2.15 20.51 3.08
CA THR A 292 -1.87 20.90 1.69
C THR A 292 -3.11 20.96 0.80
N ALA A 293 -4.24 20.35 1.20
CA ALA A 293 -5.45 20.26 0.39
C ALA A 293 -6.03 21.64 0.03
N ALA A 294 -5.85 22.66 0.88
CA ALA A 294 -6.37 24.01 0.64
C ALA A 294 -5.73 24.69 -0.60
N HIS A 295 -4.55 24.26 -1.01
CA HIS A 295 -3.80 24.85 -2.13
C HIS A 295 -3.44 23.82 -3.21
N ALA A 296 -3.87 22.58 -3.04
CA ALA A 296 -3.55 21.51 -3.96
C ALA A 296 -4.36 21.65 -5.25
N PRO A 297 -3.75 21.38 -6.43
CA PRO A 297 -4.47 21.41 -7.68
C PRO A 297 -5.49 20.25 -7.75
N ILE A 298 -6.60 20.48 -8.44
CA ILE A 298 -7.45 19.40 -8.92
C ILE A 298 -6.77 18.75 -10.11
N LEU A 299 -6.57 17.44 -10.03
CA LEU A 299 -5.99 16.64 -11.09
C LEU A 299 -7.05 16.35 -12.15
N THR A 300 -6.75 16.63 -13.41
CA THR A 300 -7.65 16.42 -14.55
C THR A 300 -6.91 15.67 -15.64
N ASP A 301 -7.65 15.06 -16.56
CA ASP A 301 -7.04 14.39 -17.73
C ASP A 301 -6.13 15.33 -18.54
N ASP A 302 -6.52 16.61 -18.67
CA ASP A 302 -5.74 17.63 -19.37
C ASP A 302 -4.55 18.14 -18.54
N ARG A 303 -4.60 17.98 -17.20
CA ARG A 303 -3.57 18.50 -16.28
C ARG A 303 -3.49 17.69 -14.99
N ALA A 304 -2.58 16.72 -14.96
CA ALA A 304 -2.25 15.92 -13.78
C ALA A 304 -0.71 15.76 -13.63
N PRO A 305 0.00 16.79 -13.13
CA PRO A 305 1.47 16.78 -13.02
C PRO A 305 1.92 15.96 -11.80
N ILE A 306 1.52 14.68 -11.72
CA ILE A 306 1.83 13.78 -10.60
C ILE A 306 3.33 13.73 -10.35
N ASP A 307 4.14 13.60 -11.41
CA ASP A 307 5.60 13.55 -11.32
C ASP A 307 6.20 14.84 -10.73
N GLY A 308 5.64 15.99 -11.11
CA GLY A 308 6.04 17.29 -10.59
C GLY A 308 5.82 17.41 -9.08
N LEU A 309 4.72 16.85 -8.57
CA LEU A 309 4.41 16.81 -7.14
C LEU A 309 5.38 15.93 -6.35
N LEU A 310 6.01 14.93 -6.99
CA LEU A 310 7.07 14.12 -6.36
C LEU A 310 8.35 14.94 -6.16
N SER A 311 8.72 15.72 -7.19
CA SER A 311 9.97 16.48 -7.24
C SER A 311 10.04 17.68 -6.30
N ALA A 312 8.90 18.32 -5.98
CA ALA A 312 8.83 19.39 -5.00
C ALA A 312 9.33 18.94 -3.60
N THR A 313 9.03 17.68 -3.23
CA THR A 313 9.55 17.05 -2.01
C THR A 313 11.03 16.68 -2.08
N ALA A 314 11.57 16.35 -3.26
CA ALA A 314 12.99 16.05 -3.42
C ALA A 314 13.87 17.30 -3.23
N ASN A 315 13.38 18.48 -3.68
CA ASN A 315 14.08 19.75 -3.51
C ASN A 315 14.18 20.24 -2.05
N LEU A 316 13.30 19.75 -1.17
CA LEU A 316 13.40 20.02 0.28
C LEU A 316 14.54 19.22 0.95
N LYS A 317 14.94 18.06 0.42
CA LYS A 317 16.13 17.33 0.88
C LYS A 317 17.44 17.95 0.40
N ALA A 318 17.43 18.69 -0.72
CA ALA A 318 18.61 19.36 -1.27
C ALA A 318 18.93 20.70 -0.55
N ARG A 319 17.96 21.27 0.18
CA ARG A 319 18.19 22.42 1.05
C ARG A 319 18.49 21.89 2.46
N GLY A 320 19.76 21.63 2.73
CA GLY A 320 20.26 21.42 4.11
C GLY A 320 19.90 22.61 5.01
N PRO A 321 20.07 22.48 6.35
CA PRO A 321 19.75 23.56 7.27
C PRO A 321 20.45 24.84 6.81
N THR A 322 19.67 25.85 6.46
CA THR A 322 20.18 27.18 6.15
C THR A 322 20.92 27.67 7.38
N ASN A 323 22.25 27.65 7.33
CA ASN A 323 23.07 28.50 8.18
C ASN A 323 22.62 29.93 7.90
N THR A 324 21.82 30.50 8.80
CA THR A 324 21.67 31.93 8.95
C THR A 324 23.07 32.49 9.22
N LEU A 325 23.77 32.85 8.14
CA LEU A 325 24.89 33.78 8.22
C LEU A 325 24.32 35.09 8.76
N ALA A 326 24.73 35.43 9.97
CA ALA A 326 24.45 36.71 10.60
C ALA A 326 24.79 37.85 9.62
N ALA A 327 23.89 38.80 9.51
CA ALA A 327 24.12 40.03 8.77
C ALA A 327 25.40 40.73 9.30
N PRO A 328 26.26 41.27 8.42
CA PRO A 328 27.43 42.01 8.88
C PRO A 328 27.00 43.28 9.61
N ALA A 329 27.65 43.57 10.73
CA ALA A 329 27.44 44.76 11.54
C ALA A 329 27.62 46.05 10.72
N PRO A 330 26.87 47.13 11.04
CA PRO A 330 26.94 48.37 10.28
C PRO A 330 28.32 49.05 10.46
N ALA A 331 28.86 49.53 9.36
CA ALA A 331 30.14 50.23 9.32
C ALA A 331 30.10 51.54 10.12
N VAL A 332 31.07 51.72 11.02
CA VAL A 332 31.31 52.96 11.77
C VAL A 332 31.83 54.03 10.80
N PRO A 333 31.31 55.28 10.80
CA PRO A 333 31.83 56.32 9.93
C PRO A 333 33.18 56.83 10.45
N ARG A 334 34.22 56.78 9.59
CA ARG A 334 35.49 57.48 9.84
C ARG A 334 35.23 58.99 9.83
N ARG A 335 35.40 59.63 10.99
CA ARG A 335 35.54 61.09 11.09
C ARG A 335 36.74 61.54 10.27
N ARG A 336 36.53 62.45 9.32
CA ARG A 336 37.60 63.34 8.85
C ARG A 336 37.72 64.47 9.86
N GLN A 337 38.90 64.67 10.43
CA GLN A 337 39.32 65.95 10.98
C GLN A 337 40.37 66.55 10.02
N PRO A 338 40.41 67.89 9.91
CA PRO A 338 41.20 68.62 8.92
C PRO A 338 42.71 68.44 9.09
#